data_AF-A0A7S1PYF1-F1
#
_entry.id   AF-A0A7S1PYF1-F1
#
_cell.length_a   1.000
_cell.length_b   1.000
_cell.length_c   1.000
_cell.angle_alpha   90.00
_cell.angle_beta   90.00
_cell.angle_gamma   90.00
#
_symmetry.space_group_name_H-M   'P 1'
#
loop_
_entity.id
_entity.type
_entity.pdbx_description
1 polymer ?
#
loop_
_entity_poly.entity_id
_entity_poly.type
_entity_poly.pdbx_seq_one_letter_code
_entity_poly.pdbx_strand_id
1 'polypeptide(L)'
;EMYADVESRGGILEPPGIVEVKYRAAQQVEAMHRHDSQLKELDAQAAKAEGAEKKRLEQEVKARERQLLPLYTSIAVTFADLHDRAGRMKAKGVIREALEWKNSRRYFYWRVRRRVLQDDFIRKLRGADKRFDHAAALDYVKKWAEESKVKFEDDQAMVGWLESQDVSSKAEACKVAYLRSQIQSMFNDLPAAEQQSMMADAASAQASPSKRSSPSQSGDGEDKGSCSTM
;
A
#
# COMPACT_ATOMS: atom_id res chain seq x y z
N GLU A 1 1.64 -3.99 -2.58
CA GLU A 1 2.48 -2.80 -2.28
C GLU A 1 3.80 -2.94 -2.99
N MET A 2 4.40 -1.85 -3.46
CA MET A 2 5.71 -1.85 -4.09
C MET A 2 6.69 -0.96 -3.32
N TYR A 3 7.95 -1.40 -3.26
CA TYR A 3 9.05 -0.76 -2.56
C TYR A 3 10.28 -0.77 -3.46
N ALA A 4 11.17 0.20 -3.27
CA ALA A 4 12.44 0.27 -3.98
C ALA A 4 13.57 0.50 -2.97
N ASP A 5 14.75 -0.06 -3.22
CA ASP A 5 15.92 0.28 -2.43
C ASP A 5 16.41 1.69 -2.78
N VAL A 6 17.01 2.42 -1.83
CA VAL A 6 17.56 3.77 -2.07
C VAL A 6 18.59 3.81 -3.21
N GLU A 7 19.34 2.73 -3.41
CA GLU A 7 20.34 2.59 -4.48
C GLU A 7 19.77 1.98 -5.77
N SER A 8 18.51 1.54 -5.75
CA SER A 8 17.87 0.96 -6.94
C SER A 8 17.58 2.01 -8.03
N ARG A 9 17.33 1.49 -9.24
CA ARG A 9 16.92 2.27 -10.41
C ARG A 9 15.65 1.69 -11.02
N GLY A 10 14.90 2.54 -11.71
CA GLY A 10 13.77 2.09 -12.51
C GLY A 10 13.24 3.23 -13.38
N GLY A 11 13.22 2.94 -14.67
CA GLY A 11 12.75 3.79 -15.75
C GLY A 11 12.07 2.96 -16.82
N ILE A 12 11.70 3.59 -17.93
CA ILE A 12 11.10 2.90 -19.08
C ILE A 12 12.19 2.26 -19.95
N LEU A 13 13.32 2.95 -20.10
CA LEU A 13 14.50 2.50 -20.82
C LEU A 13 15.72 2.74 -19.93
N GLU A 14 16.78 1.97 -20.15
CA GLU A 14 18.05 2.21 -19.48
C GLU A 14 18.59 3.61 -19.82
N PRO A 15 19.37 4.25 -18.93
CA PRO A 15 19.86 5.61 -19.13
C PRO A 15 20.55 5.84 -20.50
N PRO A 16 21.41 4.93 -21.01
CA PRO A 16 21.98 5.08 -22.36
C PRO A 16 20.91 5.12 -23.46
N GLY A 17 19.88 4.27 -23.39
CA GLY A 17 18.78 4.24 -24.36
C GLY A 17 17.94 5.52 -24.35
N ILE A 18 17.72 6.11 -23.17
CA ILE A 18 17.06 7.43 -23.08
C ILE A 18 17.90 8.52 -23.74
N VAL A 19 19.22 8.50 -23.54
CA VAL A 19 20.14 9.49 -24.15
C VAL A 19 20.10 9.40 -25.67
N GLU A 20 20.09 8.20 -26.24
CA GLU A 20 20.01 8.01 -27.70
C GLU A 20 18.69 8.53 -28.31
N VAL A 21 17.59 8.50 -27.55
CA VAL A 21 16.30 8.96 -28.06
C VAL A 21 16.09 10.46 -27.81
N LYS A 22 16.40 10.94 -26.60
CA LYS A 22 16.01 12.28 -26.11
C LYS A 22 17.16 13.27 -25.99
N TYR A 23 18.40 12.82 -25.82
CA TYR A 23 19.56 13.69 -25.57
C TYR A 23 20.73 13.34 -26.50
N ARG A 24 20.44 13.43 -27.81
CA ARG A 24 21.33 13.04 -28.90
C ARG A 24 22.53 13.99 -28.99
N ALA A 25 23.46 13.66 -29.89
CA ALA A 25 24.68 14.44 -30.12
C ALA A 25 24.43 15.94 -30.29
N ALA A 26 23.36 16.34 -31.00
CA ALA A 26 23.01 17.76 -31.17
C ALA A 26 22.74 18.49 -29.85
N GLN A 27 21.94 17.90 -28.94
CA GLN A 27 21.67 18.48 -27.62
C GLN A 27 22.91 18.47 -26.73
N GLN A 28 23.77 17.45 -26.87
CA GLN A 28 25.03 17.39 -26.15
C GLN A 28 25.99 18.50 -26.60
N VAL A 29 26.11 18.74 -27.91
CA VAL A 29 26.90 19.84 -28.47
C VAL A 29 26.37 21.19 -27.98
N GLU A 30 25.05 21.42 -28.00
CA GLU A 30 24.45 22.64 -27.43
C GLU A 30 24.86 22.84 -25.96
N ALA A 31 24.86 21.78 -25.16
CA ALA A 31 25.33 21.84 -23.78
C ALA A 31 26.83 22.12 -23.67
N MET A 32 27.66 21.62 -24.59
CA MET A 32 29.08 21.93 -24.65
C MET A 32 29.30 23.43 -24.85
N HIS A 33 28.66 24.04 -25.85
CA HIS A 33 28.76 25.48 -26.10
C HIS A 33 28.20 26.32 -24.93
N ARG A 34 27.22 25.78 -24.19
CA ARG A 34 26.67 26.45 -23.00
C ARG A 34 27.58 26.39 -21.77
N HIS A 35 28.43 25.38 -21.62
CA HIS A 35 29.17 25.13 -20.38
C HIS A 35 30.70 25.14 -20.50
N ASP A 36 31.28 24.76 -21.65
CA ASP A 36 32.73 24.76 -21.87
C ASP A 36 33.24 26.18 -22.16
N SER A 37 34.21 26.65 -21.38
CA SER A 37 34.76 28.00 -21.53
C SER A 37 35.56 28.19 -22.82
N GLN A 38 36.27 27.16 -23.26
CA GLN A 38 37.10 27.20 -24.47
C GLN A 38 36.23 27.28 -25.73
N LEU A 39 35.15 26.49 -25.82
CA LEU A 39 34.19 26.60 -26.92
C LEU A 39 33.54 27.97 -26.98
N LYS A 40 33.13 28.55 -25.84
CA LYS A 40 32.57 29.91 -25.81
C LYS A 40 33.53 30.96 -26.35
N GLU A 41 34.82 30.82 -26.00
CA GLU A 41 35.85 31.73 -26.50
C GLU A 41 36.08 31.55 -28.00
N LEU A 42 36.17 30.30 -28.48
CA LEU A 42 36.32 29.99 -29.90
C LEU A 42 35.11 30.47 -30.72
N ASP A 43 33.88 30.31 -30.21
CA ASP A 43 32.66 30.83 -30.85
C ASP A 43 32.68 32.35 -30.95
N ALA A 44 33.10 33.03 -29.88
CA ALA A 44 33.20 34.49 -29.86
C ALA A 44 34.27 35.02 -30.81
N GLN A 45 35.39 34.31 -30.97
CA GLN A 45 36.42 34.61 -31.95
C GLN A 45 35.92 34.34 -33.38
N ALA A 46 35.27 33.19 -33.62
CA ALA A 46 34.73 32.81 -34.91
C ALA A 46 33.63 33.75 -35.41
N ALA A 47 32.86 34.35 -34.49
CA ALA A 47 31.85 35.35 -34.81
C ALA A 47 32.43 36.67 -35.34
N LYS A 48 33.69 36.99 -35.01
CA LYS A 48 34.40 38.21 -35.43
C LYS A 48 35.36 38.00 -36.59
N ALA A 49 35.71 36.76 -36.90
CA ALA A 49 36.66 36.40 -37.94
C ALA A 49 36.01 36.27 -39.33
N GLU A 50 36.79 36.53 -40.39
CA GLU A 50 36.36 36.37 -41.78
C GLU A 50 37.38 35.53 -42.60
N GLY A 51 36.96 35.07 -43.77
CA GLY A 51 37.85 34.40 -44.72
C GLY A 51 38.48 33.11 -44.18
N ALA A 52 39.81 33.02 -44.27
CA ALA A 52 40.58 31.83 -43.89
C ALA A 52 40.64 31.62 -42.37
N GLU A 53 40.64 32.69 -41.59
CA GLU A 53 40.71 32.63 -40.12
C GLU A 53 39.44 32.02 -39.54
N LYS A 54 38.27 32.42 -40.06
CA LYS A 54 36.98 31.82 -39.67
C LYS A 54 36.96 30.31 -39.89
N LYS A 55 37.42 29.85 -41.06
CA LYS A 55 37.51 28.41 -41.37
C LYS A 55 38.43 27.66 -40.41
N ARG A 56 39.55 28.27 -40.01
CA ARG A 56 40.47 27.70 -39.03
C ARG A 56 39.80 27.57 -37.66
N LEU A 57 39.13 28.62 -37.18
CA LEU A 57 38.42 28.60 -35.90
C LEU A 57 37.27 27.57 -35.88
N GLU A 58 36.51 27.44 -36.98
CA GLU A 58 35.48 26.40 -37.12
C GLU A 58 36.07 24.97 -37.05
N GLN A 59 37.29 24.77 -37.53
CA GLN A 59 37.98 23.48 -37.39
C GLN A 59 38.43 23.23 -35.94
N GLU A 60 38.92 24.26 -35.25
CA GLU A 60 39.30 24.19 -33.84
C GLU A 60 38.09 23.91 -32.94
N VAL A 61 36.94 24.55 -33.20
CA VAL A 61 35.65 24.25 -32.55
C VAL A 61 35.28 22.77 -32.73
N LYS A 62 35.26 22.28 -33.98
CA LYS A 62 34.94 20.87 -34.26
C LYS A 62 35.92 19.89 -33.63
N ALA A 63 37.20 20.26 -33.53
CA ALA A 63 38.20 19.44 -32.84
C ALA A 63 37.89 19.34 -31.34
N ARG A 64 37.54 20.47 -30.71
CA ARG A 64 37.16 20.52 -29.29
C ARG A 64 35.85 19.78 -29.01
N GLU A 65 34.83 19.94 -29.85
CA GLU A 65 33.57 19.17 -29.77
C GLU A 65 33.84 17.66 -29.76
N ARG A 66 34.68 17.17 -30.68
CA ARG A 66 35.04 15.75 -30.77
C ARG A 66 35.78 15.26 -29.52
N GLN A 67 36.63 16.09 -28.93
CA GLN A 67 37.33 15.76 -27.68
C GLN A 67 36.36 15.66 -26.49
N LEU A 68 35.36 16.55 -26.42
CA LEU A 68 34.41 16.62 -25.31
C LEU A 68 33.29 15.57 -25.41
N LEU A 69 32.97 15.10 -26.61
CA LEU A 69 31.83 14.21 -26.86
C LEU A 69 31.76 12.96 -25.95
N PRO A 70 32.85 12.20 -25.74
CA PRO A 70 32.80 11.03 -24.85
C PRO A 70 32.46 11.40 -23.40
N LEU A 71 33.00 12.52 -22.91
CA LEU A 71 32.73 13.01 -21.56
C LEU A 71 31.27 13.47 -21.42
N TYR A 72 30.78 14.25 -22.39
CA TYR A 72 29.39 14.72 -22.38
C TYR A 72 28.38 13.59 -22.55
N THR A 73 28.74 12.52 -23.26
CA THR A 73 27.93 11.30 -23.32
C THR A 73 27.80 10.67 -21.93
N SER A 74 28.91 10.55 -21.18
CA SER A 74 28.88 10.03 -19.81
C SER A 74 28.08 10.93 -18.84
N ILE A 75 28.19 12.25 -19.00
CA ILE A 75 27.39 13.22 -18.25
C ILE A 75 25.91 13.06 -18.59
N ALA A 76 25.55 12.93 -19.86
CA ALA A 76 24.17 12.74 -20.31
C ALA A 76 23.56 11.45 -19.74
N VAL A 77 24.32 10.35 -19.72
CA VAL A 77 23.90 9.07 -19.12
C VAL A 77 23.67 9.24 -17.62
N THR A 78 24.58 9.92 -16.92
CA THR A 78 24.43 10.19 -15.48
C THR A 78 23.22 11.10 -15.21
N PHE A 79 23.01 12.12 -16.05
CA PHE A 79 21.84 12.99 -15.96
C PHE A 79 20.54 12.22 -16.18
N ALA A 80 20.49 11.29 -17.13
CA ALA A 80 19.37 10.38 -17.31
C ALA A 80 19.18 9.48 -16.08
N ASP A 81 20.25 8.89 -15.53
CA ASP A 81 20.21 8.05 -14.32
C ASP A 81 19.61 8.76 -13.10
N LEU A 82 19.84 10.06 -12.95
CA LEU A 82 19.22 10.86 -11.88
C LEU A 82 17.68 10.82 -11.92
N HIS A 83 17.08 10.64 -13.10
CA HIS A 83 15.64 10.54 -13.26
C HIS A 83 15.12 9.16 -12.83
N ASP A 84 15.95 8.12 -12.79
CA ASP A 84 15.50 6.76 -12.51
C ASP A 84 15.70 6.36 -11.04
N ARG A 85 16.09 7.31 -10.18
CA ARG A 85 16.31 7.06 -8.75
C ARG A 85 15.00 6.86 -7.96
N ALA A 86 15.09 6.05 -6.90
CA ALA A 86 13.97 5.75 -5.99
C ALA A 86 13.27 7.00 -5.42
N GLY A 87 14.02 8.10 -5.21
CA GLY A 87 13.43 9.38 -4.76
C GLY A 87 12.34 9.91 -5.71
N ARG A 88 12.55 9.81 -7.03
CA ARG A 88 11.54 10.21 -8.02
C ARG A 88 10.36 9.25 -8.02
N MET A 89 10.60 7.95 -7.86
CA MET A 89 9.54 6.95 -7.75
C MET A 89 8.59 7.25 -6.58
N LYS A 90 9.16 7.56 -5.41
CA LYS A 90 8.37 7.94 -4.23
C LYS A 90 7.61 9.25 -4.46
N ALA A 91 8.26 10.26 -5.02
CA ALA A 91 7.62 11.55 -5.33
C ALA A 91 6.46 11.42 -6.33
N LYS A 92 6.51 10.43 -7.23
CA LYS A 92 5.42 10.11 -8.16
C LYS A 92 4.38 9.14 -7.59
N GLY A 93 4.57 8.64 -6.37
CA GLY A 93 3.63 7.72 -5.71
C GLY A 93 3.55 6.33 -6.33
N VAL A 94 4.53 5.94 -7.17
CA VAL A 94 4.54 4.59 -7.78
C VAL A 94 5.05 3.52 -6.82
N ILE A 95 5.84 3.92 -5.81
CA ILE A 95 6.24 3.08 -4.68
C ILE A 95 5.72 3.68 -3.38
N ARG A 96 5.53 2.83 -2.37
CA ARG A 96 5.11 3.28 -1.04
C ARG A 96 6.26 3.97 -0.30
N GLU A 97 7.44 3.38 -0.33
CA GLU A 97 8.61 3.87 0.42
C GLU A 97 9.92 3.44 -0.25
N ALA A 98 10.93 4.28 -0.15
CA ALA A 98 12.31 3.95 -0.50
C ALA A 98 13.01 3.43 0.76
N LEU A 99 13.54 2.21 0.70
CA LEU A 99 14.08 1.49 1.85
C LEU A 99 15.59 1.34 1.74
N GLU A 100 16.26 1.27 2.88
CA GLU A 100 17.66 0.84 2.93
C GLU A 100 17.72 -0.68 3.14
N TRP A 101 18.49 -1.38 2.30
CA TRP A 101 18.67 -2.83 2.38
C TRP A 101 18.99 -3.34 3.79
N LYS A 102 19.86 -2.63 4.53
CA LYS A 102 20.26 -3.01 5.90
C LYS A 102 19.07 -3.10 6.87
N ASN A 103 18.08 -2.22 6.72
CA ASN A 103 16.90 -2.13 7.58
C ASN A 103 15.68 -2.86 7.00
N SER A 104 15.78 -3.39 5.78
CA SER A 104 14.67 -4.00 5.03
C SER A 104 14.00 -5.15 5.79
N ARG A 105 14.77 -6.06 6.40
CA ARG A 105 14.24 -7.20 7.15
C ARG A 105 13.35 -6.75 8.31
N ARG A 106 13.79 -5.77 9.10
CA ARG A 106 13.01 -5.24 10.23
C ARG A 106 11.75 -4.55 9.73
N TYR A 107 11.85 -3.76 8.67
CA TYR A 107 10.72 -3.08 8.07
C TYR A 107 9.66 -4.07 7.58
N PHE A 108 10.06 -5.04 6.76
CA PHE A 108 9.15 -6.04 6.20
C PHE A 108 8.55 -6.97 7.25
N TYR A 109 9.29 -7.30 8.31
CA TYR A 109 8.75 -8.08 9.43
C TYR A 109 7.46 -7.45 9.98
N TRP A 110 7.52 -6.16 10.35
CA TRP A 110 6.35 -5.47 10.89
C TRP A 110 5.28 -5.22 9.83
N ARG A 111 5.70 -4.84 8.61
CA ARG A 111 4.73 -4.52 7.55
C ARG A 111 3.93 -5.72 7.10
N VAL A 112 4.57 -6.87 6.90
CA VAL A 112 3.89 -8.10 6.49
C VAL A 112 2.97 -8.58 7.60
N ARG A 113 3.45 -8.63 8.86
CA ARG A 113 2.63 -9.03 10.00
C ARG A 113 1.39 -8.15 10.14
N ARG A 114 1.55 -6.83 10.03
CA ARG A 114 0.42 -5.88 9.99
C ARG A 114 -0.56 -6.21 8.87
N ARG A 115 -0.07 -6.38 7.64
CA ARG A 115 -0.93 -6.61 6.48
C ARG A 115 -1.73 -7.90 6.61
N VAL A 116 -1.12 -8.99 7.07
CA VAL A 116 -1.81 -10.26 7.30
C VAL A 116 -2.91 -10.11 8.35
N LEU A 117 -2.61 -9.49 9.49
CA LEU A 117 -3.59 -9.27 10.56
C LEU A 117 -4.73 -8.34 10.12
N GLN A 118 -4.38 -7.25 9.44
CA GLN A 118 -5.35 -6.28 8.92
C GLN A 118 -6.27 -6.92 7.88
N ASP A 119 -5.73 -7.73 6.97
CA ASP A 119 -6.53 -8.42 5.95
C ASP A 119 -7.43 -9.50 6.56
N ASP A 120 -6.97 -10.21 7.60
CA ASP A 120 -7.83 -11.12 8.37
C ASP A 120 -8.98 -10.37 9.05
N PHE A 121 -8.67 -9.22 9.64
CA PHE A 121 -9.67 -8.34 10.25
C PHE A 121 -10.73 -7.93 9.23
N ILE A 122 -10.30 -7.40 8.08
CA ILE A 122 -11.19 -6.97 7.01
C ILE A 122 -12.02 -8.15 6.47
N ARG A 123 -11.41 -9.33 6.31
CA ARG A 123 -12.11 -10.53 5.85
C ARG A 123 -13.25 -10.90 6.80
N LYS A 124 -13.02 -10.87 8.12
CA LYS A 124 -14.03 -11.16 9.14
C LYS A 124 -15.16 -10.12 9.15
N LEU A 125 -14.84 -8.83 9.05
CA LEU A 125 -15.85 -7.77 8.96
C LEU A 125 -16.73 -7.90 7.73
N ARG A 126 -16.14 -8.18 6.56
CA ARG A 126 -16.89 -8.39 5.31
C ARG A 126 -17.72 -9.68 5.34
N GLY A 127 -17.26 -10.69 6.07
CA GLY A 127 -18.05 -11.91 6.33
C GLY A 127 -19.26 -11.65 7.22
N ALA A 128 -19.15 -10.70 8.16
CA ALA A 128 -20.23 -10.29 9.06
C ALA A 128 -21.26 -9.36 8.41
N ASP A 129 -20.81 -8.36 7.65
CA ASP A 129 -21.67 -7.44 6.90
C ASP A 129 -21.23 -7.40 5.43
N LYS A 130 -22.08 -7.98 4.57
CA LYS A 130 -21.82 -8.11 3.13
C LYS A 130 -21.88 -6.77 2.38
N ARG A 131 -22.36 -5.69 3.00
CA ARG A 131 -22.38 -4.35 2.40
C ARG A 131 -21.00 -3.70 2.41
N PHE A 132 -20.08 -4.16 3.25
CA PHE A 132 -18.74 -3.60 3.30
C PHE A 132 -17.89 -4.04 2.12
N ASP A 133 -17.46 -3.05 1.34
CA ASP A 133 -16.29 -3.19 0.47
C ASP A 133 -14.99 -3.14 1.29
N HIS A 134 -13.88 -3.60 0.70
CA HIS A 134 -12.57 -3.61 1.33
C HIS A 134 -12.15 -2.21 1.82
N ALA A 135 -12.39 -1.16 1.04
CA ALA A 135 -12.09 0.21 1.42
C ALA A 135 -12.90 0.66 2.66
N ALA A 136 -14.21 0.40 2.65
CA ALA A 136 -15.07 0.75 3.78
C ALA A 136 -14.66 0.02 5.07
N ALA A 137 -14.40 -1.29 4.98
CA ALA A 137 -13.94 -2.08 6.12
C ALA A 137 -12.57 -1.58 6.64
N LEU A 138 -11.66 -1.18 5.76
CA LEU A 138 -10.39 -0.59 6.14
C LEU A 138 -10.58 0.73 6.90
N ASP A 139 -11.52 1.58 6.48
CA ASP A 139 -11.78 2.85 7.14
C ASP A 139 -12.38 2.67 8.54
N TYR A 140 -13.19 1.63 8.77
CA TYR A 140 -13.59 1.24 10.12
C TYR A 140 -12.39 0.82 10.99
N VAL A 141 -11.48 0.02 10.44
CA VAL A 141 -10.27 -0.39 11.16
C VAL A 141 -9.41 0.82 11.53
N LYS A 142 -9.24 1.78 10.61
CA LYS A 142 -8.53 3.04 10.89
C LYS A 142 -9.22 3.83 12.00
N LYS A 143 -10.54 4.01 11.91
CA LYS A 143 -11.33 4.73 12.91
C LYS A 143 -11.17 4.12 14.31
N TRP A 144 -11.27 2.79 14.42
CA TRP A 144 -11.09 2.12 15.71
C TRP A 144 -9.66 2.20 16.24
N ALA A 145 -8.66 2.22 15.35
CA ALA A 145 -7.27 2.44 15.73
C ALA A 145 -7.07 3.87 16.28
N GLU A 146 -7.65 4.88 15.62
CA GLU A 146 -7.63 6.28 16.04
C GLU A 146 -8.33 6.48 17.39
N GLU A 147 -9.51 5.87 17.60
CA GLU A 147 -10.22 5.86 18.88
C GLU A 147 -9.37 5.26 20.01
N SER A 148 -8.52 4.29 19.66
CA SER A 148 -7.57 3.66 20.58
C SER A 148 -6.24 4.43 20.72
N LYS A 149 -6.13 5.62 20.13
CA LYS A 149 -4.93 6.48 20.09
C LYS A 149 -3.70 5.82 19.42
N VAL A 150 -3.92 4.90 18.48
CA VAL A 150 -2.86 4.22 17.74
C VAL A 150 -2.64 4.93 16.41
N LYS A 151 -1.39 5.34 16.13
CA LYS A 151 -1.03 5.96 14.86
C LYS A 151 -1.06 4.93 13.74
N PHE A 152 -1.79 5.21 12.67
CA PHE A 152 -1.92 4.29 11.56
C PHE A 152 -0.63 4.15 10.75
N GLU A 153 0.29 5.10 10.78
CA GLU A 153 1.55 5.05 10.03
C GLU A 153 2.56 4.09 10.68
N ASP A 154 2.49 3.89 11.99
CA ASP A 154 3.41 3.05 12.75
C ASP A 154 3.00 1.57 12.65
N ASP A 155 3.76 0.81 11.87
CA ASP A 155 3.49 -0.61 11.66
C ASP A 155 3.60 -1.45 12.95
N GLN A 156 4.51 -1.10 13.86
CA GLN A 156 4.70 -1.87 15.09
C GLN A 156 3.56 -1.62 16.09
N ALA A 157 3.17 -0.36 16.27
CA ALA A 157 2.04 0.00 17.13
C ALA A 157 0.73 -0.60 16.60
N MET A 158 0.55 -0.57 15.27
CA MET A 158 -0.63 -1.15 14.62
C MET A 158 -0.71 -2.67 14.81
N VAL A 159 0.41 -3.40 14.71
CA VAL A 159 0.44 -4.84 14.99
C VAL A 159 0.06 -5.12 16.44
N GLY A 160 0.67 -4.42 17.39
CA GLY A 160 0.36 -4.62 18.81
C GLY A 160 -1.12 -4.38 19.12
N TRP A 161 -1.73 -3.36 18.51
CA TRP A 161 -3.16 -3.14 18.61
C TRP A 161 -3.96 -4.28 17.96
N LEU A 162 -3.69 -4.64 16.71
CA LEU A 162 -4.44 -5.67 15.99
C LEU A 162 -4.46 -7.01 16.73
N GLU A 163 -3.37 -7.35 17.41
CA GLU A 163 -3.26 -8.58 18.22
C GLU A 163 -4.02 -8.49 19.54
N SER A 164 -4.14 -7.30 20.12
CA SER A 164 -4.94 -7.07 21.33
C SER A 164 -6.44 -7.10 21.08
N GLN A 165 -6.88 -6.86 19.84
CA GLN A 165 -8.29 -6.77 19.51
C GLN A 165 -8.90 -8.16 19.31
N ASP A 166 -10.03 -8.43 19.96
CA ASP A 166 -10.86 -9.55 19.60
C ASP A 166 -11.70 -9.21 18.35
N VAL A 167 -11.21 -9.68 17.21
CA VAL A 167 -11.84 -9.45 15.91
C VAL A 167 -13.22 -10.12 15.83
N SER A 168 -13.41 -11.25 16.51
CA SER A 168 -14.63 -12.04 16.42
C SER A 168 -15.80 -11.32 17.07
N SER A 169 -15.65 -10.80 18.29
CA SER A 169 -16.71 -10.02 18.95
C SER A 169 -17.06 -8.74 18.20
N LYS A 170 -16.07 -8.03 17.64
CA LYS A 170 -16.33 -6.85 16.81
C LYS A 170 -17.07 -7.20 15.52
N ALA A 171 -16.70 -8.30 14.86
CA ALA A 171 -17.39 -8.80 13.68
C ALA A 171 -18.83 -9.23 14.01
N GLU A 172 -19.06 -9.89 15.15
CA GLU A 172 -20.40 -10.27 15.61
C GLU A 172 -21.27 -9.04 15.88
N ALA A 173 -20.74 -8.00 16.53
CA ALA A 173 -21.44 -6.74 16.72
C ALA A 173 -21.85 -6.10 15.39
N CYS A 174 -20.95 -6.10 14.39
CA CYS A 174 -21.27 -5.65 13.03
C CYS A 174 -22.34 -6.53 12.36
N LYS A 175 -22.29 -7.85 12.54
CA LYS A 175 -23.30 -8.79 12.01
C LYS A 175 -24.68 -8.54 12.62
N VAL A 176 -24.76 -8.30 13.92
CA VAL A 176 -26.02 -7.98 14.61
C VAL A 176 -26.58 -6.66 14.10
N ALA A 177 -25.74 -5.62 13.95
CA ALA A 177 -26.17 -4.35 13.38
C ALA A 177 -26.67 -4.50 11.93
N TYR A 178 -25.98 -5.32 11.12
CA TYR A 178 -26.40 -5.67 9.76
C TYR A 178 -27.77 -6.34 9.74
N LEU A 179 -27.94 -7.41 10.51
CA LEU A 179 -29.20 -8.15 10.61
C LEU A 179 -30.34 -7.25 11.10
N ARG A 180 -30.10 -6.40 12.09
CA ARG A 180 -31.08 -5.41 12.56
C ARG A 180 -31.55 -4.50 11.43
N SER A 181 -30.62 -3.95 10.64
CA SER A 181 -30.97 -3.07 9.51
C SER A 181 -31.71 -3.81 8.39
N GLN A 182 -31.34 -5.07 8.11
CA GLN A 182 -32.02 -5.93 7.15
C GLN A 182 -33.46 -6.24 7.60
N ILE A 183 -33.64 -6.67 8.87
CA ILE A 183 -34.96 -6.94 9.44
C ILE A 183 -35.81 -5.68 9.41
N GLN A 184 -35.27 -4.51 9.78
CA GLN A 184 -36.02 -3.26 9.73
C GLN A 184 -36.49 -2.91 8.31
N SER A 185 -35.62 -3.08 7.31
CA SER A 185 -35.98 -2.85 5.91
C SER A 185 -37.08 -3.81 5.46
N MET A 186 -36.86 -5.11 5.64
CA MET A 186 -37.83 -6.14 5.26
C MET A 186 -39.17 -5.97 5.98
N PHE A 187 -39.15 -5.58 7.25
CA PHE A 187 -40.35 -5.30 8.03
C PHE A 187 -41.14 -4.11 7.46
N ASN A 188 -40.45 -3.02 7.11
CA ASN A 188 -41.08 -1.84 6.54
C ASN A 188 -41.67 -2.11 5.14
N ASP A 189 -41.10 -3.05 4.39
CA ASP A 189 -41.58 -3.45 3.06
C ASP A 189 -42.84 -4.34 3.12
N LEU A 190 -43.18 -4.91 4.29
CA LEU A 190 -44.38 -5.72 4.46
C LEU A 190 -45.65 -4.86 4.58
N PRO A 191 -46.81 -5.34 4.11
CA PRO A 191 -48.10 -4.68 4.36
C PRO A 191 -48.41 -4.54 5.86
N ALA A 192 -49.11 -3.47 6.26
CA ALA A 192 -49.37 -3.16 7.67
C ALA A 192 -50.08 -4.28 8.47
N ALA A 193 -50.89 -5.10 7.81
CA ALA A 193 -51.55 -6.25 8.44
C ALA A 193 -50.56 -7.35 8.87
N GLU A 194 -49.59 -7.66 8.01
CA GLU A 194 -48.53 -8.66 8.28
C GLU A 194 -47.53 -8.14 9.33
N GLN A 195 -47.24 -6.84 9.31
CA GLN A 195 -46.42 -6.18 10.34
C GLN A 195 -46.99 -6.37 11.76
N GLN A 196 -48.32 -6.21 11.91
CA GLN A 196 -49.00 -6.40 13.19
C GLN A 196 -49.03 -7.87 13.63
N SER A 197 -49.24 -8.81 12.70
CA SER A 197 -49.20 -10.24 12.98
C SER A 197 -47.82 -10.67 13.48
N MET A 198 -46.74 -10.28 12.78
CA MET A 198 -45.37 -10.64 13.19
C MET A 198 -45.00 -10.07 14.57
N MET A 199 -45.45 -8.86 14.90
CA MET A 199 -45.20 -8.26 16.22
C MET A 199 -45.95 -9.01 17.33
N ALA A 200 -47.18 -9.46 17.07
CA ALA A 200 -47.95 -10.27 18.01
C ALA A 200 -47.31 -11.65 18.24
N ASP A 201 -46.85 -12.30 17.18
CA ASP A 201 -46.15 -13.59 17.24
C ASP A 201 -44.82 -13.47 18.02
N ALA A 202 -44.03 -12.41 17.75
CA ALA A 202 -42.79 -12.16 18.48
C ALA A 202 -43.01 -11.89 19.99
N ALA A 203 -44.09 -11.16 20.33
CA ALA A 203 -44.46 -10.91 21.72
C ALA A 203 -44.89 -12.20 22.46
N SER A 204 -45.62 -13.09 21.79
CA SER A 204 -46.02 -14.38 22.37
C SER A 204 -44.83 -15.35 22.55
N ALA A 205 -43.85 -15.32 21.63
CA ALA A 205 -42.65 -16.13 21.70
C ALA A 205 -41.73 -15.75 22.88
N GLN A 206 -41.65 -14.47 23.24
CA GLN A 206 -40.86 -14.01 24.40
C GLN A 206 -41.56 -14.25 25.75
N ALA A 207 -42.88 -14.47 25.76
CA ALA A 207 -43.67 -14.70 26.97
C ALA A 207 -43.67 -16.17 27.46
N SER A 208 -43.05 -17.10 26.72
CA SER A 208 -42.96 -18.52 27.13
C SER A 208 -41.72 -18.73 28.02
N PRO A 209 -41.88 -19.06 29.33
CA PRO A 209 -40.74 -19.28 30.20
C PRO A 209 -40.07 -20.61 29.86
N SER A 210 -38.74 -20.57 29.73
CA SER A 210 -37.83 -21.72 29.59
C SER A 210 -38.16 -22.84 30.61
N LYS A 211 -38.90 -23.85 30.18
CA LYS A 211 -38.97 -25.16 30.86
C LYS A 211 -37.96 -26.10 30.20
N ARG A 212 -36.69 -26.00 30.59
CA ARG A 212 -35.80 -27.18 30.54
C ARG A 212 -36.06 -27.97 31.82
N SER A 213 -36.99 -28.91 31.75
CA SER A 213 -37.14 -29.96 32.75
C SER A 213 -35.87 -30.82 32.76
N SER A 214 -35.11 -30.77 33.85
CA SER A 214 -34.10 -31.77 34.18
C SER A 214 -34.78 -33.14 34.30
N PRO A 215 -34.18 -34.25 33.82
CA PRO A 215 -34.72 -35.58 34.08
C PRO A 215 -34.55 -35.90 35.56
N SER A 216 -35.66 -36.26 36.20
CA SER A 216 -35.73 -36.81 37.55
C SER A 216 -34.87 -38.07 37.69
N GLN A 217 -33.95 -38.05 38.65
CA GLN A 217 -33.35 -39.27 39.18
C GLN A 217 -34.37 -39.99 40.09
N SER A 218 -34.77 -41.18 39.68
CA SER A 218 -35.29 -42.28 40.51
C SER A 218 -34.60 -43.53 39.94
N GLY A 219 -33.71 -44.24 40.63
CA GLY A 219 -33.82 -44.74 42.00
C GLY A 219 -34.34 -46.17 41.91
N ASP A 220 -33.42 -47.14 41.96
CA ASP A 220 -33.54 -48.59 42.26
C ASP A 220 -32.29 -49.27 41.67
N GLY A 221 -31.49 -50.14 42.31
CA GLY A 221 -31.50 -50.83 43.59
C GLY A 221 -30.44 -51.95 43.44
N GLU A 222 -29.52 -52.04 44.40
CA GLU A 222 -28.64 -53.15 44.83
C GLU A 222 -28.31 -54.35 43.90
N ASP A 223 -27.03 -54.74 43.79
CA ASP A 223 -26.47 -55.91 44.51
C ASP A 223 -24.92 -56.04 44.34
N LYS A 224 -24.34 -56.76 45.29
CA LYS A 224 -22.94 -56.90 45.76
C LYS A 224 -21.94 -57.56 44.81
N GLY A 225 -20.65 -57.29 45.03
CA GLY A 225 -19.56 -58.12 44.48
C GLY A 225 -18.16 -57.64 44.86
N SER A 226 -17.63 -58.19 45.97
CA SER A 226 -16.26 -58.01 46.48
C SER A 226 -15.18 -58.70 45.62
N CYS A 227 -14.03 -58.05 45.36
CA CYS A 227 -12.67 -58.65 45.24
C CYS A 227 -11.64 -57.52 45.03
N SER A 228 -10.88 -57.08 46.04
CA SER A 228 -9.51 -57.51 46.41
C SER A 228 -8.38 -57.25 45.37
N THR A 229 -7.39 -56.49 45.87
CA THR A 229 -5.92 -56.57 45.68
C THR A 229 -5.20 -55.95 44.46
N MET A 230 -4.14 -55.22 44.87
CA MET A 230 -2.94 -54.68 44.18
C MET A 230 -3.07 -53.34 43.45
#